data_AF-A0A1G2TI53-F1
#
_entry.id   AF-A0A1G2TI53-F1
#
_cell.length_a   1.000
_cell.length_b   1.000
_cell.length_c   1.000
_cell.angle_alpha   90.00
_cell.angle_beta   90.00
_cell.angle_gamma   90.00
#
_symmetry.space_group_name_H-M   'P 1'
#
loop_
_entity.id
_entity.type
_entity.pdbx_description
1 polymer ?
#
loop_
_entity_poly.entity_id
_entity_poly.type
_entity_poly.pdbx_seq_one_letter_code
_entity_poly.pdbx_strand_id
1 'polypeptide(L)'
;MNKTWKSLTSLVTIFIAIGSFSIPSVSAEEVNLIQNSSFEIQASDGSPANWSKNYWGSPVPTFKYLNTGRTGAGKSASVTLNRKSTGGADWGHTSVLVEEGASYRYSNWYKSNVATEIDAEFTDSKGKLSYALVATLPSSGNTWKQASSTLTIPADVTKVTVFHFISKKGTLTVDDFSLVKVETTPTPPPPTDPNLFNKGLVTLSFDDGLKSVFDNINLLGSLKSTQYIYTEPMFGATECAGACYEDFMNISNVKSLYNAGHEVASHTRSHPNLTAVSAVTKLFETDGSRLDLLREIGIPVSNLAYPYGESNTDVVAKLQSAGFVGARTVVPDDLNTRNTNRYALFARQVNGNTSFAEVKSWIDEAILSKKWLILVFHEIRNSCGSEVYCATPTTLSGIVSYLTTQNSNVNVVTVAQGLAQMNNNPVSNPGVPVIAQEDITVTTTSQTGAPVTFSPAVSDDDTGLSLTLNAFCTIANTVPDPYSGLIFPTVVTSGYTFSIGTTIVTCTATDTGGRIGTKTFTVKVTN
;
A
#
# COMPACT_ATOMS: atom_id res chain seq x y z
N MET A 1 28.71 36.24 -66.62
CA MET A 1 30.18 36.17 -66.41
C MET A 1 30.48 35.01 -65.49
N ASN A 2 31.30 34.09 -65.96
CA ASN A 2 31.73 32.87 -65.29
C ASN A 2 32.64 33.18 -64.09
N LYS A 3 32.55 32.40 -62.99
CA LYS A 3 33.53 31.36 -62.62
C LYS A 3 33.39 30.97 -61.14
N THR A 4 33.27 29.66 -60.95
CA THR A 4 33.54 28.88 -59.75
C THR A 4 34.99 29.02 -59.28
N TRP A 5 35.23 29.06 -57.96
CA TRP A 5 36.52 28.71 -57.34
C TRP A 5 36.29 27.86 -56.07
N LYS A 6 36.95 26.70 -56.04
CA LYS A 6 37.15 25.83 -54.88
C LYS A 6 38.22 26.43 -53.97
N SER A 7 38.12 26.20 -52.66
CA SER A 7 39.25 26.27 -51.73
C SER A 7 39.02 25.34 -50.54
N LEU A 8 39.85 24.31 -50.44
CA LEU A 8 40.11 23.55 -49.21
C LEU A 8 40.83 24.46 -48.21
N THR A 9 40.63 24.30 -46.89
CA THR A 9 41.64 23.78 -45.93
C THR A 9 41.28 24.06 -44.47
N SER A 10 41.62 23.07 -43.64
CA SER A 10 42.00 23.14 -42.22
C SER A 10 40.93 23.39 -41.15
N LEU A 11 40.43 22.27 -40.61
CA LEU A 11 39.90 22.16 -39.25
C LEU A 11 41.04 22.39 -38.24
N VAL A 12 40.97 23.50 -37.50
CA VAL A 12 41.69 23.68 -36.23
C VAL A 12 40.67 23.54 -35.12
N THR A 13 40.72 22.43 -34.40
CA THR A 13 39.88 22.18 -33.22
C THR A 13 40.47 22.94 -32.05
N ILE A 14 39.92 24.11 -31.71
CA ILE A 14 40.21 24.82 -30.46
C ILE A 14 39.27 24.25 -29.40
N PHE A 15 39.83 23.49 -28.45
CA PHE A 15 39.15 23.17 -27.19
C PHE A 15 39.09 24.45 -26.33
N ILE A 16 37.95 25.13 -26.31
CA ILE A 16 37.67 26.11 -25.27
C ILE A 16 37.18 25.32 -24.05
N ALA A 17 38.00 25.27 -23.00
CA ALA A 17 37.57 24.81 -21.69
C ALA A 17 36.49 25.76 -21.16
N ILE A 18 35.23 25.37 -21.26
CA ILE A 18 34.13 26.06 -20.60
C ILE A 18 34.22 25.70 -19.12
N GLY A 19 34.91 26.52 -18.34
CA GLY A 19 34.85 26.46 -16.89
C GLY A 19 33.41 26.70 -16.45
N SER A 20 32.84 25.74 -15.72
CA SER A 20 31.52 25.82 -15.11
C SER A 20 31.51 26.99 -14.12
N PHE A 21 31.00 28.15 -14.53
CA PHE A 21 30.64 29.19 -13.59
C PHE A 21 29.36 28.74 -12.87
N SER A 22 29.51 28.30 -11.63
CA SER A 22 28.37 28.16 -10.71
C SER A 22 27.81 29.56 -10.48
N ILE A 23 26.68 29.87 -11.13
CA ILE A 23 25.88 31.02 -10.78
C ILE A 23 25.33 30.71 -9.37
N PRO A 24 25.62 31.52 -8.33
CA PRO A 24 24.95 31.33 -7.05
C PRO A 24 23.45 31.49 -7.28
N SER A 25 22.68 30.46 -6.93
CA SER A 25 21.22 30.55 -6.90
C SER A 25 20.85 31.66 -5.92
N VAL A 26 20.40 32.79 -6.44
CA VAL A 26 19.77 33.83 -5.63
C VAL A 26 18.51 33.18 -5.05
N SER A 27 18.50 32.91 -3.75
CA SER A 27 17.29 32.48 -3.04
C SER A 27 16.20 33.49 -3.34
N ALA A 28 15.10 33.05 -3.96
CA ALA A 28 13.90 33.88 -4.03
C ALA A 28 13.52 34.25 -2.59
N GLU A 29 13.33 35.54 -2.34
CA GLU A 29 12.95 36.05 -1.03
C GLU A 29 11.57 35.47 -0.68
N GLU A 30 11.42 34.90 0.52
CA GLU A 30 10.14 34.35 0.99
C GLU A 30 9.10 35.49 1.09
N VAL A 31 8.20 35.59 0.12
CA VAL A 31 7.20 36.67 0.09
C VAL A 31 6.11 36.40 1.13
N ASN A 32 6.03 37.25 2.14
CA ASN A 32 4.93 37.25 3.10
C ASN A 32 3.64 37.77 2.44
N LEU A 33 2.59 36.95 2.44
CA LEU A 33 1.31 37.30 1.83
C LEU A 33 0.50 38.31 2.67
N ILE A 34 0.73 38.36 3.98
CA ILE A 34 0.00 39.27 4.87
C ILE A 34 0.55 40.69 4.70
N GLN A 35 -0.31 41.59 4.22
CA GLN A 35 0.03 43.01 4.10
C GLN A 35 0.01 43.69 5.47
N ASN A 36 0.92 44.65 5.68
CA ASN A 36 1.05 45.38 6.94
C ASN A 36 1.16 44.44 8.15
N SER A 37 1.98 43.39 8.03
CA SER A 37 1.95 42.26 8.96
C SER A 37 2.47 42.56 10.37
N SER A 38 3.24 43.64 10.54
CA SER A 38 3.67 44.20 11.82
C SER A 38 2.88 45.45 12.22
N PHE A 39 1.74 45.71 11.56
CA PHE A 39 0.83 46.84 11.86
C PHE A 39 1.44 48.25 11.74
N GLU A 40 2.58 48.44 11.08
CA GLU A 40 3.29 49.73 11.05
C GLU A 40 2.60 50.81 10.19
N ILE A 41 1.69 50.41 9.31
CA ILE A 41 0.93 51.31 8.44
C ILE A 41 -0.44 51.60 9.06
N GLN A 42 -0.71 52.88 9.32
CA GLN A 42 -2.00 53.36 9.81
C GLN A 42 -2.90 53.80 8.65
N ALA A 43 -4.17 53.39 8.68
CA ALA A 43 -5.21 53.84 7.77
C ALA A 43 -5.76 55.22 8.19
N SER A 44 -6.53 55.87 7.30
CA SER A 44 -7.09 57.20 7.53
C SER A 44 -8.04 57.29 8.73
N ASP A 45 -8.64 56.17 9.14
CA ASP A 45 -9.52 56.06 10.31
C ASP A 45 -8.76 55.82 11.63
N GLY A 46 -7.43 55.81 11.58
CA GLY A 46 -6.56 55.58 12.73
C GLY A 46 -6.35 54.11 13.10
N SER A 47 -6.97 53.17 12.39
CA SER A 47 -6.76 51.73 12.55
C SER A 47 -5.52 51.24 11.78
N PRO A 48 -4.98 50.04 12.06
CA PRO A 48 -3.97 49.46 11.19
C PRO A 48 -4.54 49.11 9.81
N ALA A 49 -3.90 49.57 8.74
CA ALA A 49 -4.34 49.31 7.37
C ALA A 49 -4.34 47.80 7.05
N ASN A 50 -5.34 47.31 6.31
CA ASN A 50 -5.57 45.90 5.95
C ASN A 50 -5.97 44.95 7.09
N TRP A 51 -6.33 45.49 8.26
CA TRP A 51 -6.75 44.72 9.43
C TRP A 51 -8.13 45.16 9.92
N SER A 52 -8.94 44.20 10.31
CA SER A 52 -10.31 44.40 10.79
C SER A 52 -10.47 43.92 12.23
N LYS A 53 -11.32 44.61 12.99
CA LYS A 53 -11.75 44.17 14.33
C LYS A 53 -12.83 43.11 14.15
N ASN A 54 -12.56 41.87 14.54
CA ASN A 54 -13.48 40.75 14.35
C ASN A 54 -13.91 40.18 15.70
N TYR A 55 -15.18 39.81 15.80
CA TYR A 55 -15.70 39.07 16.95
C TYR A 55 -17.02 38.40 16.61
N TRP A 56 -17.33 37.33 17.33
CA TRP A 56 -18.60 36.61 17.22
C TRP A 56 -19.09 36.15 18.59
N GLY A 57 -20.38 35.80 18.67
CA GLY A 57 -21.05 35.50 19.94
C GLY A 57 -21.40 36.77 20.73
N SER A 58 -21.40 36.68 22.07
CA SER A 58 -21.80 37.78 22.95
C SER A 58 -20.65 38.53 23.70
N PRO A 59 -19.42 38.68 23.16
CA PRO A 59 -18.42 39.55 23.79
C PRO A 59 -18.74 41.02 23.49
N VAL A 60 -18.31 41.91 24.40
CA VAL A 60 -18.07 43.32 24.07
C VAL A 60 -16.56 43.52 24.16
N PRO A 61 -15.81 43.17 23.10
CA PRO A 61 -14.35 43.27 23.10
C PRO A 61 -13.92 44.74 23.11
N THR A 62 -12.77 45.01 23.72
CA THR A 62 -12.09 46.30 23.60
C THR A 62 -10.84 46.11 22.75
N PHE A 63 -10.80 46.77 21.59
CA PHE A 63 -9.66 46.73 20.67
C PHE A 63 -8.76 47.95 20.86
N LYS A 64 -7.45 47.75 20.81
CA LYS A 64 -6.46 48.83 20.86
C LYS A 64 -5.38 48.61 19.81
N TYR A 65 -5.02 49.70 19.13
CA TYR A 65 -3.84 49.79 18.29
C TYR A 65 -2.75 50.50 19.12
N LEU A 66 -1.66 49.81 19.39
CA LEU A 66 -0.68 50.15 20.43
C LEU A 66 0.65 50.58 19.81
N ASN A 67 1.47 51.26 20.62
CA ASN A 67 2.87 51.62 20.31
C ASN A 67 3.87 50.81 21.19
N THR A 68 3.53 49.55 21.49
CA THR A 68 4.32 48.63 22.33
C THR A 68 4.60 47.28 21.65
N GLY A 69 4.67 47.33 20.31
CA GLY A 69 5.04 46.25 19.41
C GLY A 69 6.46 45.75 19.63
N ARG A 70 6.73 44.58 19.07
CA ARG A 70 8.00 43.86 19.20
C ARG A 70 9.05 44.40 18.24
N THR A 71 8.65 44.81 17.04
CA THR A 71 9.56 45.31 15.99
C THR A 71 9.05 46.63 15.40
N GLY A 72 9.70 47.11 14.33
CA GLY A 72 9.28 48.30 13.58
C GLY A 72 9.30 49.59 14.40
N ALA A 73 8.33 50.48 14.18
CA ALA A 73 8.10 51.68 14.99
C ALA A 73 7.33 51.34 16.28
N GLY A 74 7.22 50.05 16.62
CA GLY A 74 6.61 49.55 17.83
C GLY A 74 5.11 49.43 17.72
N LYS A 75 4.53 49.23 16.53
CA LYS A 75 3.07 49.06 16.41
C LYS A 75 2.65 47.64 16.77
N SER A 76 1.47 47.49 17.38
CA SER A 76 0.85 46.17 17.63
C SER A 76 -0.65 46.29 17.82
N ALA A 77 -1.36 45.17 17.74
CA ALA A 77 -2.80 45.14 17.90
C ALA A 77 -3.20 44.32 19.13
N SER A 78 -4.14 44.82 19.93
CA SER A 78 -4.62 44.14 21.12
C SER A 78 -6.13 44.07 21.18
N VAL A 79 -6.62 42.98 21.76
CA VAL A 79 -8.02 42.75 22.10
C VAL A 79 -8.14 42.27 23.55
N THR A 80 -9.09 42.85 24.29
CA THR A 80 -9.40 42.47 25.67
C THR A 80 -10.86 42.02 25.78
N LEU A 81 -11.07 40.88 26.44
CA LEU A 81 -12.38 40.40 26.85
C LEU A 81 -12.54 40.58 28.37
N ASN A 82 -13.52 41.39 28.79
CA ASN A 82 -13.76 41.69 30.20
C ASN A 82 -14.62 40.63 30.93
N ARG A 83 -15.25 39.72 30.18
CA ARG A 83 -16.07 38.61 30.67
C ARG A 83 -15.90 37.39 29.78
N LYS A 84 -16.28 36.21 30.28
CA LYS A 84 -16.34 34.98 29.46
C LYS A 84 -17.34 35.21 28.32
N SER A 85 -17.00 34.74 27.13
CA SER A 85 -17.79 34.88 25.91
C SER A 85 -18.24 33.50 25.41
N THR A 86 -19.34 33.48 24.65
CA THR A 86 -19.77 32.31 23.86
C THR A 86 -19.03 32.21 22.52
N GLY A 87 -18.22 33.22 22.18
CA GLY A 87 -17.40 33.27 20.97
C GLY A 87 -16.08 34.02 21.16
N GLY A 88 -15.35 34.23 20.06
CA GLY A 88 -14.01 34.81 20.04
C GLY A 88 -13.95 36.27 19.62
N ALA A 89 -12.78 36.88 19.80
CA ALA A 89 -12.44 38.17 19.22
C ALA A 89 -10.95 38.23 18.81
N ASP A 90 -10.67 38.92 17.71
CA ASP A 90 -9.35 39.02 17.09
C ASP A 90 -9.21 40.28 16.23
N TRP A 91 -7.97 40.55 15.83
CA TRP A 91 -7.67 41.38 14.68
C TRP A 91 -7.40 40.45 13.50
N GLY A 92 -8.26 40.47 12.48
CA GLY A 92 -8.09 39.64 11.30
C GLY A 92 -7.52 40.44 10.15
N HIS A 93 -6.53 39.87 9.47
CA HIS A 93 -5.99 40.47 8.27
C HIS A 93 -6.96 40.32 7.10
N THR A 94 -6.78 41.12 6.05
CA THR A 94 -7.53 40.95 4.79
C THR A 94 -7.20 39.59 4.17
N SER A 95 -8.21 38.88 3.64
CA SER A 95 -8.01 37.56 3.04
C SER A 95 -6.99 37.60 1.89
N VAL A 96 -6.14 36.58 1.84
CA VAL A 96 -5.05 36.47 0.86
C VAL A 96 -5.28 35.31 -0.08
N LEU A 97 -4.82 35.45 -1.33
CA LEU A 97 -4.90 34.38 -2.32
C LEU A 97 -3.95 33.25 -1.98
N VAL A 98 -4.40 32.01 -2.16
CA VAL A 98 -3.63 30.79 -1.93
C VAL A 98 -3.87 29.76 -3.03
N GLU A 99 -2.92 28.84 -3.17
CA GLU A 99 -3.02 27.75 -4.13
C GLU A 99 -3.58 26.49 -3.48
N GLU A 100 -4.55 25.86 -4.14
CA GLU A 100 -5.08 24.55 -3.77
C GLU A 100 -3.95 23.52 -3.58
N GLY A 101 -4.00 22.75 -2.49
CA GLY A 101 -3.04 21.69 -2.19
C GLY A 101 -1.67 22.18 -1.71
N ALA A 102 -1.35 23.47 -1.85
CA ALA A 102 -0.10 24.02 -1.35
C ALA A 102 -0.09 24.09 0.19
N SER A 103 1.10 24.11 0.77
CA SER A 103 1.29 24.33 2.21
C SER A 103 1.81 25.74 2.45
N TYR A 104 1.30 26.39 3.49
CA TYR A 104 1.73 27.71 3.91
C TYR A 104 2.18 27.66 5.37
N ARG A 105 3.32 28.28 5.66
CA ARG A 105 3.79 28.46 7.03
C ARG A 105 3.21 29.76 7.56
N TYR A 106 2.32 29.63 8.54
CA TYR A 106 1.82 30.73 9.33
C TYR A 106 2.72 30.95 10.55
N SER A 107 2.94 32.20 10.91
CA SER A 107 3.48 32.57 12.22
C SER A 107 3.02 33.95 12.66
N ASN A 108 2.98 34.19 13.95
CA ASN A 108 2.84 35.52 14.52
C ASN A 108 3.49 35.58 15.90
N TRP A 109 3.76 36.78 16.39
CA TRP A 109 4.16 36.99 17.78
C TRP A 109 2.96 37.38 18.62
N TYR A 110 2.87 36.86 19.84
CA TYR A 110 1.76 37.12 20.74
C TYR A 110 2.16 37.31 22.21
N LYS A 111 1.37 38.12 22.92
CA LYS A 111 1.31 38.24 24.39
C LYS A 111 -0.11 37.90 24.82
N SER A 112 -0.26 36.95 25.74
CA SER A 112 -1.55 36.66 26.35
C SER A 112 -1.40 36.24 27.81
N ASN A 113 -2.41 36.55 28.63
CA ASN A 113 -2.54 36.05 29.99
C ASN A 113 -3.45 34.81 30.10
N VAL A 114 -4.06 34.38 28.99
CA VAL A 114 -4.90 33.19 28.90
C VAL A 114 -4.54 32.36 27.68
N ALA A 115 -5.01 31.11 27.62
CA ALA A 115 -4.90 30.31 26.41
C ALA A 115 -5.68 30.96 25.25
N THR A 116 -5.14 30.84 24.03
CA THR A 116 -5.65 31.40 22.79
C THR A 116 -5.70 30.33 21.70
N GLU A 117 -6.29 30.68 20.56
CA GLU A 117 -6.51 29.75 19.46
C GLU A 117 -6.17 30.43 18.13
N ILE A 118 -5.64 29.65 17.20
CA ILE A 118 -5.37 30.06 15.83
C ILE A 118 -6.29 29.22 14.93
N ASP A 119 -7.09 29.90 14.13
CA ASP A 119 -8.01 29.30 13.17
C ASP A 119 -7.75 29.83 11.76
N ALA A 120 -8.01 28.99 10.77
CA ALA A 120 -8.03 29.39 9.36
C ALA A 120 -9.47 29.41 8.85
N GLU A 121 -9.90 30.52 8.28
CA GLU A 121 -11.09 30.64 7.46
C GLU A 121 -10.70 30.51 5.99
N PHE A 122 -11.23 29.49 5.33
CA PHE A 122 -11.04 29.23 3.92
C PHE A 122 -12.24 29.72 3.12
N THR A 123 -11.98 30.42 2.01
CA THR A 123 -13.00 30.76 1.01
C THR A 123 -12.78 29.92 -0.24
N ASP A 124 -13.77 29.12 -0.63
CA ASP A 124 -13.72 28.33 -1.86
C ASP A 124 -13.92 29.19 -3.13
N SER A 125 -13.74 28.59 -4.30
CA SER A 125 -13.90 29.27 -5.60
C SER A 125 -15.30 29.85 -5.83
N LYS A 126 -16.31 29.40 -5.06
CA LYS A 126 -17.71 29.86 -5.11
C LYS A 126 -18.04 30.88 -4.02
N GLY A 127 -17.07 31.25 -3.18
CA GLY A 127 -17.24 32.21 -2.10
C GLY A 127 -17.80 31.62 -0.81
N LYS A 128 -17.89 30.29 -0.67
CA LYS A 128 -18.35 29.64 0.56
C LYS A 128 -17.22 29.57 1.58
N LEU A 129 -17.56 29.88 2.83
CA LEU A 129 -16.64 29.84 3.97
C LEU A 129 -16.61 28.45 4.62
N SER A 130 -15.41 28.04 5.07
CA SER A 130 -15.19 26.92 5.98
C SER A 130 -14.07 27.25 6.96
N TYR A 131 -14.01 26.56 8.10
CA TYR A 131 -13.09 26.89 9.18
C TYR A 131 -12.33 25.65 9.64
N ALA A 132 -11.07 25.83 10.02
CA ALA A 132 -10.25 24.78 10.61
C ALA A 132 -9.42 25.32 11.77
N LEU A 133 -9.40 24.56 12.86
CA LEU A 133 -8.47 24.79 13.96
C LEU A 133 -7.03 24.53 13.47
N VAL A 134 -6.15 25.53 13.62
CA VAL A 134 -4.72 25.42 13.29
C VAL A 134 -3.92 25.07 14.53
N ALA A 135 -4.14 25.78 15.64
CA ALA A 135 -3.43 25.53 16.89
C ALA A 135 -4.16 26.06 18.12
N THR A 136 -4.02 25.37 19.26
CA THR A 136 -4.36 25.91 20.58
C THR A 136 -3.07 26.29 21.31
N LEU A 137 -2.99 27.52 21.80
CA LEU A 137 -1.79 28.06 22.43
C LEU A 137 -2.00 28.31 23.92
N PRO A 138 -1.02 28.00 24.79
CA PRO A 138 -1.09 28.39 26.19
C PRO A 138 -0.91 29.90 26.35
N SER A 139 -1.27 30.39 27.55
CA SER A 139 -0.89 31.74 27.99
C SER A 139 0.61 31.95 27.82
N SER A 140 1.02 33.10 27.30
CA SER A 140 2.44 33.46 27.18
C SER A 140 2.97 34.15 28.45
N GLY A 141 2.13 34.28 29.49
CA GLY A 141 2.48 35.02 30.70
C GLY A 141 2.71 36.51 30.43
N ASN A 142 2.00 37.08 29.43
CA ASN A 142 2.20 38.45 28.93
C ASN A 142 3.62 38.76 28.41
N THR A 143 4.39 37.74 28.04
CA THR A 143 5.68 37.90 27.35
C THR A 143 5.53 37.57 25.87
N TRP A 144 6.32 38.22 25.00
CA TRP A 144 6.27 37.95 23.57
C TRP A 144 6.76 36.53 23.29
N LYS A 145 5.91 35.73 22.66
CA LYS A 145 6.25 34.40 22.15
C LYS A 145 5.86 34.29 20.68
N GLN A 146 6.64 33.56 19.91
CA GLN A 146 6.28 33.23 18.54
C GLN A 146 5.36 32.01 18.55
N ALA A 147 4.26 32.11 17.82
CA ALA A 147 3.48 30.98 17.37
C ALA A 147 3.81 30.72 15.90
N SER A 148 3.94 29.46 15.52
CA SER A 148 4.08 29.06 14.12
C SER A 148 3.44 27.71 13.88
N SER A 149 2.81 27.55 12.72
CA SER A 149 2.16 26.32 12.30
C SER A 149 2.11 26.27 10.77
N THR A 150 2.04 25.07 10.20
CA THR A 150 1.87 24.88 8.76
C THR A 150 0.42 24.49 8.48
N LEU A 151 -0.20 25.16 7.52
CA LEU A 151 -1.54 24.85 7.02
C LEU A 151 -1.44 24.31 5.60
N THR A 152 -2.17 23.23 5.31
CA THR A 152 -2.36 22.71 3.95
C THR A 152 -3.68 23.25 3.41
N ILE A 153 -3.67 23.82 2.22
CA ILE A 153 -4.87 24.39 1.59
C ILE A 153 -5.74 23.25 1.04
N PRO A 154 -7.00 23.13 1.49
CA PRO A 154 -7.93 22.12 0.97
C PRO A 154 -8.21 22.30 -0.54
N ALA A 155 -8.78 21.26 -1.15
CA ALA A 155 -9.26 21.32 -2.53
C ALA A 155 -10.29 22.45 -2.73
N ASP A 156 -10.30 23.09 -3.90
CA ASP A 156 -11.23 24.17 -4.29
C ASP A 156 -11.12 25.48 -3.47
N VAL A 157 -10.15 25.60 -2.56
CA VAL A 157 -9.92 26.82 -1.76
C VAL A 157 -9.04 27.81 -2.51
N THR A 158 -9.47 29.08 -2.57
CA THR A 158 -8.78 30.15 -3.31
C THR A 158 -8.27 31.28 -2.41
N LYS A 159 -8.84 31.46 -1.22
CA LYS A 159 -8.39 32.46 -0.24
C LYS A 159 -8.37 31.90 1.17
N VAL A 160 -7.48 32.45 2.00
CA VAL A 160 -7.45 32.18 3.44
C VAL A 160 -7.33 33.46 4.25
N THR A 161 -7.99 33.48 5.40
CA THR A 161 -7.72 34.41 6.50
C THR A 161 -7.34 33.59 7.73
N VAL A 162 -6.23 33.91 8.39
CA VAL A 162 -5.81 33.23 9.62
C VAL A 162 -6.00 34.16 10.81
N PHE A 163 -6.78 33.73 11.78
CA PHE A 163 -7.12 34.47 12.97
C PHE A 163 -6.33 33.92 14.17
N HIS A 164 -5.77 34.81 14.98
CA HIS A 164 -5.29 34.45 16.32
C HIS A 164 -6.23 35.15 17.32
N PHE A 165 -7.12 34.39 17.94
CA PHE A 165 -8.23 34.93 18.72
C PHE A 165 -8.18 34.51 20.19
N ILE A 166 -8.90 35.29 21.00
CA ILE A 166 -9.14 35.05 22.42
C ILE A 166 -10.62 34.79 22.64
N SER A 167 -10.95 33.77 23.43
CA SER A 167 -12.33 33.41 23.81
C SER A 167 -12.59 33.47 25.32
N LYS A 168 -11.53 33.65 26.11
CA LYS A 168 -11.57 33.72 27.58
C LYS A 168 -11.39 35.16 28.07
N LYS A 169 -11.88 35.45 29.28
CA LYS A 169 -11.63 36.74 29.95
C LYS A 169 -10.12 36.94 30.09
N GLY A 170 -9.57 37.93 29.41
CA GLY A 170 -8.14 38.12 29.30
C GLY A 170 -7.80 39.14 28.22
N THR A 171 -6.52 39.24 27.89
CA THR A 171 -6.02 40.10 26.82
C THR A 171 -5.09 39.30 25.92
N LEU A 172 -5.23 39.51 24.62
CA LEU A 172 -4.32 39.08 23.58
C LEU A 172 -3.75 40.32 22.89
N THR A 173 -2.44 40.39 22.76
CA THR A 173 -1.73 41.37 21.93
C THR A 173 -0.91 40.60 20.91
N VAL A 174 -0.94 41.01 19.66
CA VAL A 174 -0.31 40.33 18.53
C VAL A 174 0.53 41.29 17.70
N ASP A 175 1.55 40.75 17.04
CA ASP A 175 2.47 41.47 16.17
C ASP A 175 3.16 40.51 15.18
N ASP A 176 3.88 41.06 14.19
CA ASP A 176 4.79 40.35 13.29
C ASP A 176 4.19 39.07 12.65
N PHE A 177 3.07 39.22 11.94
CA PHE A 177 2.45 38.11 11.24
C PHE A 177 3.24 37.71 9.99
N SER A 178 3.16 36.44 9.64
CA SER A 178 3.72 35.90 8.42
C SER A 178 2.86 34.77 7.89
N LEU A 179 2.57 34.81 6.60
CA LEU A 179 2.02 33.68 5.85
C LEU A 179 2.83 33.55 4.57
N VAL A 180 3.70 32.55 4.55
CA VAL A 180 4.62 32.33 3.43
C VAL A 180 4.31 30.98 2.82
N LYS A 181 4.24 30.92 1.49
CA LYS A 181 4.12 29.66 0.77
C LYS A 181 5.35 28.82 1.04
N VAL A 182 5.17 27.60 1.51
CA VAL A 182 6.27 26.65 1.62
C VAL A 182 6.56 26.18 0.21
N GLU A 183 7.56 26.80 -0.43
CA GLU A 183 8.06 26.34 -1.71
C GLU A 183 8.55 24.90 -1.54
N THR A 184 7.84 23.96 -2.15
CA THR A 184 8.39 22.65 -2.40
C THR A 184 9.41 22.83 -3.52
N THR A 185 10.62 23.27 -3.19
CA THR A 185 11.75 22.89 -4.03
C THR A 185 11.64 21.38 -4.23
N PRO A 186 11.72 20.85 -5.46
CA PRO A 186 11.94 19.42 -5.62
C PRO A 186 13.30 19.17 -5.00
N THR A 187 13.31 18.88 -3.70
CA THR A 187 14.40 18.18 -3.07
C THR A 187 14.62 16.95 -3.97
N PRO A 188 15.88 16.62 -4.33
CA PRO A 188 16.14 15.26 -4.78
C PRO A 188 15.39 14.37 -3.81
N PRO A 189 14.54 13.43 -4.28
CA PRO A 189 13.78 12.60 -3.36
C PRO A 189 14.78 12.11 -2.31
N PRO A 190 14.48 12.24 -1.00
CA PRO A 190 15.36 11.70 0.03
C PRO A 190 15.74 10.31 -0.45
N PRO A 191 17.05 9.95 -0.49
CA PRO A 191 17.55 8.81 -1.25
C PRO A 191 16.58 7.69 -1.04
N THR A 192 15.87 7.30 -2.12
CA THR A 192 14.79 6.33 -2.02
C THR A 192 15.44 5.12 -1.41
N ASP A 193 15.12 4.82 -0.15
CA ASP A 193 15.61 3.61 0.48
C ASP A 193 15.26 2.50 -0.51
N PRO A 194 16.25 1.82 -1.12
CA PRO A 194 15.99 0.82 -2.16
C PRO A 194 15.19 -0.36 -1.61
N ASN A 195 14.99 -0.42 -0.29
CA ASN A 195 14.15 -1.38 0.39
C ASN A 195 12.67 -0.94 0.46
N LEU A 196 12.35 0.33 0.22
CA LEU A 196 10.97 0.86 0.27
C LEU A 196 10.35 0.98 -1.12
N PHE A 197 9.02 1.00 -1.16
CA PHE A 197 8.27 1.17 -2.41
C PHE A 197 8.21 2.65 -2.83
N ASN A 198 7.82 2.91 -4.08
CA ASN A 198 7.70 4.29 -4.57
C ASN A 198 6.51 5.02 -3.92
N LYS A 199 5.45 4.25 -3.63
CA LYS A 199 4.26 4.62 -2.84
C LYS A 199 4.00 3.49 -1.83
N GLY A 200 3.28 3.78 -0.76
CA GLY A 200 2.74 2.71 0.09
C GLY A 200 1.93 1.71 -0.75
N LEU A 201 1.98 0.43 -0.38
CA LEU A 201 1.15 -0.60 -1.00
C LEU A 201 0.12 -1.09 0.02
N VAL A 202 -1.09 -1.38 -0.43
CA VAL A 202 -2.12 -2.05 0.38
C VAL A 202 -2.69 -3.23 -0.39
N THR A 203 -2.82 -4.37 0.27
CA THR A 203 -3.53 -5.53 -0.26
C THR A 203 -4.78 -5.80 0.56
N LEU A 204 -5.89 -6.05 -0.12
CA LEU A 204 -7.09 -6.65 0.45
C LEU A 204 -7.00 -8.16 0.19
N SER A 205 -6.74 -8.96 1.23
CA SER A 205 -6.67 -10.41 1.13
C SER A 205 -7.80 -11.08 1.93
N PHE A 206 -8.44 -12.08 1.32
CA PHE A 206 -9.56 -12.81 1.89
C PHE A 206 -9.19 -14.29 1.96
N ASP A 207 -9.29 -14.86 3.16
CA ASP A 207 -8.95 -16.26 3.42
C ASP A 207 -10.17 -17.16 3.33
N ASP A 208 -9.90 -18.46 3.40
CA ASP A 208 -10.85 -19.57 3.48
C ASP A 208 -11.71 -19.84 2.25
N GLY A 209 -11.79 -18.92 1.30
CA GLY A 209 -12.66 -19.08 0.14
C GLY A 209 -14.15 -19.08 0.51
N LEU A 210 -14.53 -18.30 1.53
CA LEU A 210 -15.90 -18.22 2.04
C LEU A 210 -16.86 -17.57 1.03
N LYS A 211 -18.07 -18.12 0.93
CA LYS A 211 -19.13 -17.63 0.03
C LYS A 211 -19.58 -16.20 0.41
N SER A 212 -19.52 -15.84 1.69
CA SER A 212 -19.84 -14.49 2.16
C SER A 212 -18.97 -13.42 1.50
N VAL A 213 -17.71 -13.72 1.16
CA VAL A 213 -16.83 -12.82 0.43
C VAL A 213 -17.30 -12.65 -1.02
N PHE A 214 -17.64 -13.75 -1.69
CA PHE A 214 -18.18 -13.72 -3.05
C PHE A 214 -19.45 -12.87 -3.14
N ASP A 215 -20.37 -13.06 -2.21
CA ASP A 215 -21.65 -12.35 -2.18
C ASP A 215 -21.49 -10.84 -1.93
N ASN A 216 -20.36 -10.41 -1.36
CA ASN A 216 -20.04 -9.01 -1.05
C ASN A 216 -18.90 -8.44 -1.91
N ILE A 217 -18.43 -9.15 -2.95
CA ILE A 217 -17.25 -8.73 -3.72
C ILE A 217 -17.46 -7.38 -4.44
N ASN A 218 -18.72 -7.05 -4.77
CA ASN A 218 -19.10 -5.80 -5.42
C ASN A 218 -18.71 -4.56 -4.59
N LEU A 219 -18.57 -4.69 -3.27
CA LEU A 219 -18.13 -3.60 -2.39
C LEU A 219 -16.72 -3.10 -2.69
N LEU A 220 -15.89 -3.91 -3.38
CA LEU A 220 -14.53 -3.51 -3.78
C LEU A 220 -14.51 -2.53 -4.97
N GLY A 221 -15.61 -2.40 -5.72
CA GLY A 221 -15.66 -1.56 -6.91
C GLY A 221 -14.61 -1.98 -7.94
N SER A 222 -13.71 -1.05 -8.31
CA SER A 222 -12.62 -1.33 -9.25
C SER A 222 -11.37 -1.94 -8.61
N LEU A 223 -11.27 -1.93 -7.26
CA LEU A 223 -10.12 -2.47 -6.55
C LEU A 223 -10.05 -3.99 -6.70
N LYS A 224 -8.83 -4.52 -6.78
CA LYS A 224 -8.56 -5.96 -6.85
C LYS A 224 -8.03 -6.48 -5.53
N SER A 225 -8.35 -7.73 -5.25
CA SER A 225 -8.03 -8.43 -4.01
C SER A 225 -7.35 -9.76 -4.31
N THR A 226 -6.75 -10.35 -3.29
CA THR A 226 -6.24 -11.73 -3.31
C THR A 226 -7.20 -12.63 -2.55
N GLN A 227 -7.66 -13.69 -3.20
CA GLN A 227 -8.57 -14.69 -2.67
C GLN A 227 -7.78 -15.95 -2.38
N TYR A 228 -7.51 -16.23 -1.10
CA TYR A 228 -6.84 -17.45 -0.66
C TYR A 228 -7.88 -18.54 -0.47
N ILE A 229 -7.80 -19.58 -1.30
CA ILE A 229 -8.76 -20.67 -1.35
C ILE A 229 -8.10 -21.93 -0.80
N TYR A 230 -8.67 -22.52 0.24
CA TYR A 230 -8.40 -23.94 0.48
C TYR A 230 -9.38 -24.74 -0.37
N THR A 231 -8.86 -25.70 -1.13
CA THR A 231 -9.49 -26.09 -2.39
C THR A 231 -10.53 -27.19 -2.27
N GLU A 232 -10.48 -28.01 -1.22
CA GLU A 232 -11.40 -29.12 -1.02
C GLU A 232 -12.88 -28.70 -1.02
N PRO A 233 -13.29 -27.58 -0.39
CA PRO A 233 -14.67 -27.11 -0.47
C PRO A 233 -15.23 -26.79 -1.84
N MET A 234 -14.37 -26.50 -2.81
CA MET A 234 -14.82 -26.21 -4.17
C MET A 234 -15.52 -27.43 -4.82
N PHE A 235 -15.25 -28.64 -4.32
CA PHE A 235 -15.73 -29.91 -4.86
C PHE A 235 -16.99 -30.46 -4.18
N GLY A 236 -17.47 -29.83 -3.09
CA GLY A 236 -18.78 -30.15 -2.50
C GLY A 236 -18.91 -31.54 -1.85
N ALA A 237 -17.83 -32.11 -1.30
CA ALA A 237 -17.92 -33.36 -0.53
C ALA A 237 -18.71 -33.15 0.78
N THR A 238 -19.79 -33.87 1.01
CA THR A 238 -20.70 -33.66 2.16
C THR A 238 -20.20 -34.32 3.45
N GLU A 239 -19.26 -33.71 4.18
CA GLU A 239 -19.06 -34.05 5.61
C GLU A 239 -18.69 -32.80 6.42
N CYS A 240 -19.52 -32.40 7.38
CA CYS A 240 -19.28 -31.19 8.17
C CYS A 240 -19.30 -31.51 9.66
N ALA A 241 -18.13 -31.42 10.29
CA ALA A 241 -17.98 -31.15 11.72
C ALA A 241 -17.69 -29.64 11.91
N GLY A 242 -18.70 -28.78 11.68
CA GLY A 242 -18.67 -27.38 12.14
C GLY A 242 -18.89 -26.26 11.12
N ALA A 243 -18.66 -26.46 9.82
CA ALA A 243 -19.01 -25.51 8.77
C ALA A 243 -19.53 -26.25 7.52
N CYS A 244 -20.65 -25.78 6.94
CA CYS A 244 -21.25 -26.45 5.80
C CYS A 244 -20.56 -26.01 4.50
N TYR A 245 -20.38 -26.91 3.54
CA TYR A 245 -19.81 -26.56 2.23
C TYR A 245 -20.63 -25.51 1.44
N GLU A 246 -21.90 -25.29 1.81
CA GLU A 246 -22.72 -24.17 1.29
C GLU A 246 -22.22 -22.78 1.72
N ASP A 247 -21.40 -22.72 2.77
CA ASP A 247 -20.75 -21.51 3.27
C ASP A 247 -19.45 -21.18 2.52
N PHE A 248 -19.00 -22.05 1.62
CA PHE A 248 -17.79 -21.90 0.82
C PHE A 248 -18.07 -21.66 -0.66
N MET A 249 -17.10 -21.07 -1.35
CA MET A 249 -17.15 -20.87 -2.79
C MET A 249 -16.98 -22.20 -3.53
N ASN A 250 -17.91 -22.50 -4.44
CA ASN A 250 -17.72 -23.55 -5.43
C ASN A 250 -16.79 -23.08 -6.57
N ILE A 251 -16.42 -24.00 -7.47
CA ILE A 251 -15.56 -23.73 -8.64
C ILE A 251 -16.05 -22.53 -9.45
N SER A 252 -17.36 -22.42 -9.71
CA SER A 252 -17.94 -21.34 -10.52
C SER A 252 -17.75 -19.97 -9.88
N ASN A 253 -17.90 -19.87 -8.55
CA ASN A 253 -17.69 -18.63 -7.80
C ASN A 253 -16.23 -18.19 -7.89
N VAL A 254 -15.29 -19.10 -7.59
CA VAL A 254 -13.84 -18.81 -7.65
C VAL A 254 -13.42 -18.39 -9.07
N LYS A 255 -13.90 -19.09 -10.10
CA LYS A 255 -13.61 -18.76 -11.49
C LYS A 255 -14.16 -17.40 -11.90
N SER A 256 -15.33 -17.02 -11.37
CA SER A 256 -15.91 -15.70 -11.61
C SER A 256 -15.08 -14.58 -10.99
N LEU A 257 -14.53 -14.77 -9.78
CA LEU A 257 -13.61 -13.81 -9.16
C LEU A 257 -12.32 -13.65 -9.98
N TYR A 258 -11.75 -14.76 -10.42
CA TYR A 258 -10.56 -14.73 -11.30
C TYR A 258 -10.84 -13.97 -12.61
N ASN A 259 -11.94 -14.28 -13.30
CA ASN A 259 -12.33 -13.59 -14.54
C ASN A 259 -12.62 -12.10 -14.33
N ALA A 260 -13.03 -11.70 -13.12
CA ALA A 260 -13.19 -10.30 -12.74
C ALA A 260 -11.85 -9.60 -12.39
N GLY A 261 -10.73 -10.30 -12.48
CA GLY A 261 -9.38 -9.77 -12.28
C GLY A 261 -8.92 -9.76 -10.81
N HIS A 262 -9.64 -10.45 -9.91
CA HIS A 262 -9.10 -10.73 -8.58
C HIS A 262 -8.03 -11.82 -8.70
N GLU A 263 -7.02 -11.74 -7.85
CA GLU A 263 -6.06 -12.83 -7.73
C GLU A 263 -6.70 -14.00 -6.97
N VAL A 264 -6.48 -15.21 -7.45
CA VAL A 264 -6.80 -16.45 -6.72
C VAL A 264 -5.49 -17.13 -6.35
N ALA A 265 -5.34 -17.45 -5.06
CA ALA A 265 -4.13 -18.00 -4.46
C ALA A 265 -4.47 -19.18 -3.52
N SER A 266 -3.46 -19.95 -3.10
CA SER A 266 -3.67 -21.18 -2.32
C SER A 266 -3.75 -20.90 -0.81
N HIS A 267 -4.68 -21.56 -0.13
CA HIS A 267 -4.72 -21.65 1.33
C HIS A 267 -4.59 -23.11 1.80
N THR A 268 -3.78 -23.91 1.08
CA THR A 268 -3.68 -25.39 1.17
C THR A 268 -4.90 -26.10 0.58
N ARG A 269 -5.01 -27.42 0.74
CA ARG A 269 -6.10 -28.23 0.16
C ARG A 269 -7.22 -28.40 1.18
N SER A 270 -6.88 -28.84 2.39
CA SER A 270 -7.81 -29.17 3.48
C SER A 270 -7.63 -28.29 4.73
N HIS A 271 -6.87 -27.20 4.63
CA HIS A 271 -6.64 -26.21 5.70
C HIS A 271 -5.89 -26.71 6.97
N PRO A 272 -4.96 -27.68 6.94
CA PRO A 272 -4.25 -28.09 8.14
C PRO A 272 -3.12 -27.10 8.51
N ASN A 273 -2.74 -27.08 9.79
CA ASN A 273 -1.48 -26.46 10.20
C ASN A 273 -0.32 -27.27 9.61
N LEU A 274 0.36 -26.71 8.60
CA LEU A 274 1.44 -27.38 7.90
C LEU A 274 2.61 -27.75 8.83
N THR A 275 2.87 -27.02 9.91
CA THR A 275 3.97 -27.34 10.83
C THR A 275 3.73 -28.61 11.64
N ALA A 276 2.46 -29.04 11.77
CA ALA A 276 2.02 -30.15 12.61
C ALA A 276 1.73 -31.46 11.84
N VAL A 277 1.82 -31.45 10.50
CA VAL A 277 1.49 -32.63 9.66
C VAL A 277 2.71 -33.31 9.07
N SER A 278 2.54 -34.56 8.62
CA SER A 278 3.60 -35.36 8.00
C SER A 278 4.15 -34.73 6.72
N ALA A 279 5.36 -35.11 6.31
CA ALA A 279 5.94 -34.63 5.05
C ALA A 279 5.10 -34.97 3.81
N VAL A 280 4.43 -36.13 3.81
CA VAL A 280 3.53 -36.55 2.72
C VAL A 280 2.26 -35.69 2.73
N THR A 281 1.71 -35.41 3.91
CA THR A 281 0.56 -34.50 4.04
C THR A 281 0.91 -33.09 3.58
N LYS A 282 2.08 -32.55 3.94
CA LYS A 282 2.52 -31.23 3.43
C LYS A 282 2.52 -31.17 1.90
N LEU A 283 2.99 -32.22 1.22
CA LEU A 283 2.96 -32.30 -0.25
C LEU A 283 1.54 -32.37 -0.78
N PHE A 284 0.68 -33.21 -0.19
CA PHE A 284 -0.74 -33.28 -0.55
C PHE A 284 -1.43 -31.92 -0.44
N GLU A 285 -1.13 -31.16 0.60
CA GLU A 285 -1.70 -29.83 0.84
C GLU A 285 -1.18 -28.76 -0.13
N THR A 286 0.13 -28.75 -0.38
CA THR A 286 0.78 -27.72 -1.19
C THR A 286 0.63 -28.00 -2.68
N ASP A 287 1.01 -29.19 -3.15
CA ASP A 287 0.91 -29.58 -4.55
C ASP A 287 -0.55 -29.83 -4.96
N GLY A 288 -1.34 -30.44 -4.08
CA GLY A 288 -2.75 -30.74 -4.37
C GLY A 288 -3.59 -29.48 -4.55
N SER A 289 -3.42 -28.47 -3.70
CA SER A 289 -4.14 -27.19 -3.86
C SER A 289 -3.77 -26.44 -5.13
N ARG A 290 -2.48 -26.47 -5.52
CA ARG A 290 -2.05 -25.91 -6.82
C ARG A 290 -2.67 -26.65 -7.98
N LEU A 291 -2.70 -27.99 -7.92
CA LEU A 291 -3.28 -28.83 -8.97
C LEU A 291 -4.78 -28.60 -9.10
N ASP A 292 -5.51 -28.50 -7.99
CA ASP A 292 -6.94 -28.23 -7.98
C ASP A 292 -7.23 -26.87 -8.62
N LEU A 293 -6.54 -25.81 -8.21
CA LEU A 293 -6.74 -24.47 -8.78
C LEU A 293 -6.33 -24.41 -10.25
N LEU A 294 -5.27 -25.09 -10.65
CA LEU A 294 -4.89 -25.16 -12.05
C LEU A 294 -5.92 -25.91 -12.89
N ARG A 295 -6.40 -27.07 -12.44
CA ARG A 295 -7.34 -27.91 -13.19
C ARG A 295 -8.70 -27.25 -13.34
N GLU A 296 -9.23 -26.69 -12.26
CA GLU A 296 -10.60 -26.19 -12.22
C GLU A 296 -10.72 -24.72 -12.66
N ILE A 297 -9.72 -23.91 -12.33
CA ILE A 297 -9.73 -22.47 -12.61
C ILE A 297 -8.87 -22.12 -13.83
N GLY A 298 -7.84 -22.92 -14.15
CA GLY A 298 -6.98 -22.73 -15.31
C GLY A 298 -5.76 -21.85 -15.03
N ILE A 299 -5.36 -21.69 -13.76
CA ILE A 299 -4.34 -20.73 -13.36
C ILE A 299 -3.15 -21.39 -12.65
N PRO A 300 -1.90 -21.00 -12.96
CA PRO A 300 -0.77 -21.30 -12.10
C PRO A 300 -0.86 -20.39 -10.86
N VAL A 301 -0.97 -21.00 -9.69
CA VAL A 301 -0.96 -20.27 -8.43
C VAL A 301 0.48 -19.87 -8.10
N SER A 302 0.71 -18.66 -7.60
CA SER A 302 2.07 -18.15 -7.35
C SER A 302 2.41 -18.00 -5.86
N ASN A 303 1.41 -17.88 -4.98
CA ASN A 303 1.64 -17.67 -3.55
C ASN A 303 0.60 -18.36 -2.66
N LEU A 304 0.90 -18.41 -1.37
CA LEU A 304 0.12 -19.13 -0.35
C LEU A 304 -0.07 -18.30 0.92
N ALA A 305 -1.24 -18.36 1.54
CA ALA A 305 -1.43 -17.94 2.94
C ALA A 305 -1.32 -19.19 3.82
N TYR A 306 -0.50 -19.15 4.88
CA TYR A 306 -0.38 -20.30 5.78
C TYR A 306 -1.65 -20.41 6.63
N PRO A 307 -2.33 -21.58 6.68
CA PRO A 307 -3.37 -21.82 7.68
C PRO A 307 -2.84 -21.54 9.08
N TYR A 308 -3.62 -20.83 9.88
CA TYR A 308 -3.24 -20.35 11.22
C TYR A 308 -2.03 -19.39 11.25
N GLY A 309 -1.48 -19.00 10.10
CA GLY A 309 -0.28 -18.18 9.96
C GLY A 309 1.03 -18.87 10.31
N GLU A 310 1.01 -20.19 10.56
CA GLU A 310 2.14 -20.95 11.08
C GLU A 310 3.05 -21.46 9.96
N SER A 311 4.37 -21.26 10.11
CA SER A 311 5.36 -21.75 9.15
C SER A 311 6.69 -22.11 9.84
N ASN A 312 7.47 -22.96 9.19
CA ASN A 312 8.85 -23.27 9.58
C ASN A 312 9.71 -23.54 8.33
N THR A 313 11.00 -23.79 8.51
CA THR A 313 11.94 -23.99 7.40
C THR A 313 11.59 -25.18 6.50
N ASP A 314 11.07 -26.28 7.06
CA ASP A 314 10.59 -27.44 6.30
C ASP A 314 9.40 -27.08 5.40
N VAL A 315 8.41 -26.37 5.96
CA VAL A 315 7.24 -25.89 5.21
C VAL A 315 7.65 -24.95 4.07
N VAL A 316 8.54 -23.99 4.34
CA VAL A 316 9.06 -23.07 3.31
C VAL A 316 9.75 -23.82 2.18
N ALA A 317 10.58 -24.83 2.51
CA ALA A 317 11.24 -25.65 1.50
C ALA A 317 10.22 -26.42 0.63
N LYS A 318 9.13 -26.93 1.21
CA LYS A 318 8.05 -27.58 0.45
C LYS A 318 7.33 -26.61 -0.48
N LEU A 319 7.05 -25.39 -0.04
CA LEU A 319 6.44 -24.37 -0.90
C LEU A 319 7.35 -24.01 -2.07
N GLN A 320 8.66 -23.86 -1.83
CA GLN A 320 9.64 -23.61 -2.87
C GLN A 320 9.68 -24.76 -3.89
N SER A 321 9.70 -26.00 -3.42
CA SER A 321 9.67 -27.19 -4.28
C SER A 321 8.37 -27.30 -5.10
N ALA A 322 7.24 -26.87 -4.53
CA ALA A 322 5.95 -26.82 -5.23
C ALA A 322 5.86 -25.70 -6.27
N GLY A 323 6.80 -24.74 -6.27
CA GLY A 323 6.83 -23.61 -7.20
C GLY A 323 6.07 -22.36 -6.71
N PHE A 324 5.81 -22.23 -5.41
CA PHE A 324 5.37 -20.96 -4.85
C PHE A 324 6.53 -19.96 -4.78
N VAL A 325 6.26 -18.70 -5.12
CA VAL A 325 7.25 -17.60 -5.12
C VAL A 325 7.08 -16.66 -3.92
N GLY A 326 6.08 -16.91 -3.07
CA GLY A 326 5.89 -16.18 -1.83
C GLY A 326 4.79 -16.81 -0.97
N ALA A 327 4.77 -16.42 0.30
CA ALA A 327 3.75 -16.79 1.25
C ALA A 327 3.65 -15.76 2.37
N ARG A 328 2.45 -15.65 2.96
CA ARG A 328 2.18 -14.74 4.07
C ARG A 328 1.76 -15.47 5.34
N THR A 329 2.10 -14.88 6.47
CA THR A 329 1.64 -15.27 7.80
C THR A 329 0.42 -14.42 8.21
N VAL A 330 0.04 -14.46 9.48
CA VAL A 330 -0.89 -13.49 10.12
C VAL A 330 -0.23 -12.72 11.26
N VAL A 331 1.11 -12.74 11.34
CA VAL A 331 1.88 -12.13 12.43
C VAL A 331 2.03 -10.62 12.18
N PRO A 332 1.55 -9.74 13.08
CA PRO A 332 1.44 -8.30 12.84
C PRO A 332 2.69 -7.49 13.24
N ASP A 333 3.90 -8.04 13.10
CA ASP A 333 5.12 -7.44 13.67
C ASP A 333 5.55 -6.11 13.01
N ASP A 334 5.33 -5.93 11.71
CA ASP A 334 5.65 -4.71 10.93
C ASP A 334 4.88 -4.72 9.58
N LEU A 335 5.07 -3.70 8.75
CA LEU A 335 4.69 -3.69 7.34
C LEU A 335 5.82 -4.24 6.45
N ASN A 336 5.48 -4.72 5.26
CA ASN A 336 6.44 -5.34 4.36
C ASN A 336 7.28 -4.31 3.59
N THR A 337 8.54 -4.62 3.35
CA THR A 337 9.48 -3.87 2.50
C THR A 337 9.83 -4.71 1.26
N ARG A 338 10.54 -4.14 0.29
CA ARG A 338 11.06 -4.89 -0.88
C ARG A 338 12.04 -6.02 -0.50
N ASN A 339 12.56 -6.03 0.72
CA ASN A 339 13.48 -7.05 1.24
C ASN A 339 12.86 -7.95 2.32
N THR A 340 11.59 -7.74 2.70
CA THR A 340 10.93 -8.64 3.64
C THR A 340 11.01 -10.07 3.10
N ASN A 341 11.17 -11.05 3.99
CA ASN A 341 11.19 -12.44 3.56
C ASN A 341 9.86 -12.77 2.87
N ARG A 342 9.91 -13.04 1.57
CA ARG A 342 8.72 -13.28 0.76
C ARG A 342 7.92 -14.51 1.16
N TYR A 343 8.50 -15.45 1.90
CA TYR A 343 7.82 -16.62 2.46
C TYR A 343 7.39 -16.41 3.91
N ALA A 344 7.50 -15.19 4.43
CA ALA A 344 7.05 -14.80 5.76
C ALA A 344 6.52 -13.36 5.73
N LEU A 345 5.72 -13.02 4.71
CA LEU A 345 5.13 -11.70 4.60
C LEU A 345 4.19 -11.44 5.80
N PHE A 346 4.31 -10.25 6.38
CA PHE A 346 3.47 -9.80 7.50
C PHE A 346 2.09 -9.40 7.01
N ALA A 347 1.08 -9.59 7.86
CA ALA A 347 -0.29 -9.19 7.58
C ALA A 347 -1.01 -8.77 8.87
N ARG A 348 -2.02 -7.91 8.74
CA ARG A 348 -2.88 -7.46 9.85
C ARG A 348 -4.31 -7.95 9.62
N GLN A 349 -4.87 -8.63 10.61
CA GLN A 349 -6.22 -9.15 10.54
C GLN A 349 -7.24 -8.05 10.83
N VAL A 350 -8.32 -8.03 10.05
CA VAL A 350 -9.51 -7.22 10.30
C VAL A 350 -10.60 -8.15 10.85
N ASN A 351 -10.75 -8.10 12.17
CA ASN A 351 -11.65 -8.96 12.95
C ASN A 351 -12.89 -8.18 13.42
N GLY A 352 -13.82 -8.86 14.09
CA GLY A 352 -15.11 -8.28 14.49
C GLY A 352 -14.99 -7.10 15.46
N ASN A 353 -13.86 -6.94 16.13
CA ASN A 353 -13.53 -5.83 17.01
C ASN A 353 -12.62 -4.75 16.38
N THR A 354 -12.18 -4.93 15.13
CA THR A 354 -11.29 -3.98 14.44
C THR A 354 -12.13 -2.87 13.83
N SER A 355 -11.94 -1.64 14.30
CA SER A 355 -12.66 -0.48 13.79
C SER A 355 -12.09 0.03 12.46
N PHE A 356 -12.92 0.72 11.68
CA PHE A 356 -12.44 1.43 10.48
C PHE A 356 -11.34 2.45 10.81
N ALA A 357 -11.40 3.12 11.96
CA ALA A 357 -10.39 4.10 12.37
C ALA A 357 -9.01 3.45 12.58
N GLU A 358 -8.98 2.24 13.15
CA GLU A 358 -7.74 1.46 13.29
C GLU A 358 -7.18 1.07 11.93
N VAL A 359 -8.00 0.51 11.03
CA VAL A 359 -7.54 0.15 9.69
C VAL A 359 -7.07 1.37 8.90
N LYS A 360 -7.75 2.53 9.06
CA LYS A 360 -7.33 3.79 8.47
C LYS A 360 -5.91 4.16 8.95
N SER A 361 -5.63 4.04 10.25
CA SER A 361 -4.29 4.33 10.80
C SER A 361 -3.20 3.43 10.22
N TRP A 362 -3.51 2.15 9.94
CA TRP A 362 -2.58 1.22 9.31
C TRP A 362 -2.30 1.60 7.84
N ILE A 363 -3.33 2.06 7.12
CA ILE A 363 -3.20 2.57 5.75
C ILE A 363 -2.38 3.87 5.74
N ASP A 364 -2.63 4.79 6.67
CA ASP A 364 -1.84 6.01 6.87
C ASP A 364 -0.35 5.67 7.11
N GLU A 365 -0.08 4.66 7.95
CA GLU A 365 1.27 4.15 8.21
C GLU A 365 1.94 3.62 6.93
N ALA A 366 1.22 2.84 6.11
CA ALA A 366 1.73 2.33 4.84
C ALA A 366 2.05 3.46 3.84
N ILE A 367 1.20 4.48 3.76
CA ILE A 367 1.41 5.68 2.94
C ILE A 367 2.68 6.41 3.37
N LEU A 368 2.80 6.73 4.67
CA LEU A 368 3.89 7.52 5.22
C LEU A 368 5.23 6.78 5.14
N SER A 369 5.23 5.48 5.44
CA SER A 369 6.44 4.66 5.46
C SER A 369 6.83 4.08 4.10
N LYS A 370 5.96 4.21 3.09
CA LYS A 370 6.10 3.56 1.77
C LYS A 370 6.37 2.05 1.87
N LYS A 371 5.78 1.42 2.89
CA LYS A 371 5.79 -0.03 3.09
C LYS A 371 4.50 -0.65 2.56
N TRP A 372 4.43 -1.97 2.57
CA TRP A 372 3.32 -2.76 2.07
C TRP A 372 2.52 -3.39 3.21
N LEU A 373 1.29 -2.93 3.37
CA LEU A 373 0.29 -3.47 4.28
C LEU A 373 -0.53 -4.56 3.57
N ILE A 374 -0.64 -5.73 4.19
CA ILE A 374 -1.59 -6.78 3.78
C ILE A 374 -2.69 -6.85 4.84
N LEU A 375 -3.93 -6.57 4.45
CA LEU A 375 -5.12 -6.73 5.29
C LEU A 375 -5.73 -8.11 5.07
N VAL A 376 -6.03 -8.82 6.15
CA VAL A 376 -6.65 -10.15 6.11
C VAL A 376 -8.10 -10.04 6.57
N PHE A 377 -9.00 -10.59 5.76
CA PHE A 377 -10.42 -10.77 6.06
C PHE A 377 -10.77 -12.25 5.92
N HIS A 378 -11.77 -12.73 6.65
CA HIS A 378 -12.35 -14.06 6.43
C HIS A 378 -13.82 -13.93 6.05
N GLU A 379 -14.73 -13.78 7.02
CA GLU A 379 -16.16 -13.60 6.75
C GLU A 379 -16.55 -12.13 6.54
N ILE A 380 -17.49 -11.88 5.62
CA ILE A 380 -18.20 -10.60 5.51
C ILE A 380 -19.67 -10.79 5.90
N ARG A 381 -20.06 -10.29 7.08
CA ARG A 381 -21.42 -10.46 7.63
C ARG A 381 -22.07 -9.12 7.95
N ASN A 382 -23.40 -9.07 7.88
CA ASN A 382 -24.17 -7.90 8.32
C ASN A 382 -23.93 -7.54 9.80
N SER A 383 -23.66 -8.55 10.63
CA SER A 383 -23.23 -8.40 12.02
C SER A 383 -22.30 -9.55 12.38
N CYS A 384 -21.21 -9.24 13.08
CA CYS A 384 -20.25 -10.25 13.51
C CYS A 384 -20.70 -11.01 14.76
N GLY A 385 -21.51 -10.41 15.64
CA GLY A 385 -21.96 -11.10 16.86
C GLY A 385 -20.78 -11.63 17.68
N SER A 386 -20.73 -12.95 17.89
CA SER A 386 -19.61 -13.65 18.54
C SER A 386 -18.53 -14.16 17.58
N GLU A 387 -18.73 -14.03 16.26
CA GLU A 387 -17.73 -14.43 15.26
C GLU A 387 -16.56 -13.45 15.28
N VAL A 388 -15.36 -13.98 15.54
CA VAL A 388 -14.14 -13.18 15.69
C VAL A 388 -13.57 -12.85 14.31
N TYR A 389 -13.56 -13.81 13.39
CA TYR A 389 -12.97 -13.67 12.06
C TYR A 389 -13.99 -13.11 11.05
N CYS A 390 -14.58 -11.98 11.42
CA CYS A 390 -15.62 -11.32 10.65
C CYS A 390 -15.33 -9.83 10.48
N ALA A 391 -15.66 -9.29 9.31
CA ALA A 391 -15.82 -7.87 9.09
C ALA A 391 -17.23 -7.57 8.55
N THR A 392 -17.68 -6.32 8.71
CA THR A 392 -18.99 -5.89 8.21
C THR A 392 -18.88 -5.22 6.84
N PRO A 393 -19.93 -5.27 5.99
CA PRO A 393 -20.01 -4.49 4.75
C PRO A 393 -19.69 -3.00 4.95
N THR A 394 -20.12 -2.42 6.07
CA THR A 394 -19.82 -1.02 6.43
C THR A 394 -18.33 -0.78 6.63
N THR A 395 -17.65 -1.67 7.36
CA THR A 395 -16.21 -1.57 7.59
C THR A 395 -15.44 -1.72 6.29
N LEU A 396 -15.78 -2.74 5.49
CA LEU A 396 -15.13 -2.98 4.19
C LEU A 396 -15.35 -1.81 3.23
N SER A 397 -16.57 -1.29 3.12
CA SER A 397 -16.89 -0.14 2.26
C SER A 397 -16.19 1.14 2.70
N GLY A 398 -16.03 1.36 4.01
CA GLY A 398 -15.24 2.45 4.56
C GLY A 398 -13.78 2.37 4.15
N ILE A 399 -13.17 1.18 4.25
CA ILE A 399 -11.80 0.91 3.82
C ILE A 399 -11.65 1.16 2.31
N VAL A 400 -12.53 0.60 1.48
CA VAL A 400 -12.51 0.78 0.01
C VAL A 400 -12.66 2.25 -0.37
N SER A 401 -13.59 2.97 0.26
CA SER A 401 -13.80 4.40 0.02
C SER A 401 -12.54 5.18 0.37
N TYR A 402 -11.92 4.89 1.51
CA TYR A 402 -10.71 5.57 1.92
C TYR A 402 -9.54 5.30 0.97
N LEU A 403 -9.29 4.04 0.59
CA LEU A 403 -8.26 3.69 -0.39
C LEU A 403 -8.50 4.38 -1.73
N THR A 404 -9.75 4.50 -2.16
CA THR A 404 -10.12 5.22 -3.39
C THR A 404 -9.77 6.70 -3.29
N THR A 405 -10.03 7.37 -2.16
CA THR A 405 -9.62 8.78 -1.94
C THR A 405 -8.11 8.96 -1.87
N GLN A 406 -7.36 7.91 -1.50
CA GLN A 406 -5.90 7.92 -1.36
C GLN A 406 -5.17 7.36 -2.59
N ASN A 407 -5.85 7.15 -3.73
CA ASN A 407 -5.27 6.52 -4.93
C ASN A 407 -4.01 7.24 -5.48
N SER A 408 -3.84 8.52 -5.14
CA SER A 408 -2.65 9.30 -5.50
C SER A 408 -1.45 9.01 -4.59
N ASN A 409 -1.70 8.50 -3.38
CA ASN A 409 -0.70 8.29 -2.31
C ASN A 409 -0.39 6.80 -2.04
N VAL A 410 -1.33 5.90 -2.30
CA VAL A 410 -1.21 4.45 -2.06
C VAL A 410 -1.66 3.67 -3.29
N ASN A 411 -0.95 2.57 -3.58
CA ASN A 411 -1.40 1.62 -4.60
C ASN A 411 -2.08 0.43 -3.93
N VAL A 412 -3.31 0.12 -4.35
CA VAL A 412 -3.97 -1.13 -3.98
C VAL A 412 -3.51 -2.22 -4.96
N VAL A 413 -2.88 -3.27 -4.43
CA VAL A 413 -2.27 -4.33 -5.22
C VAL A 413 -2.67 -5.70 -4.68
N THR A 414 -2.72 -6.70 -5.55
CA THR A 414 -2.81 -8.10 -5.11
C THR A 414 -1.45 -8.56 -4.55
N VAL A 415 -1.40 -9.69 -3.84
CA VAL A 415 -0.15 -10.27 -3.31
C VAL A 415 0.83 -10.59 -4.43
N ALA A 416 0.40 -11.19 -5.55
CA ALA A 416 1.28 -11.39 -6.70
C ALA A 416 1.88 -10.08 -7.23
N GLN A 417 1.08 -9.02 -7.33
CA GLN A 417 1.54 -7.70 -7.78
C GLN A 417 2.50 -7.04 -6.78
N GLY A 418 2.30 -7.26 -5.47
CA GLY A 418 3.22 -6.81 -4.41
C GLY A 418 4.55 -7.57 -4.45
N LEU A 419 4.50 -8.90 -4.55
CA LEU A 419 5.68 -9.76 -4.71
C LEU A 419 6.53 -9.38 -5.92
N ALA A 420 5.88 -9.03 -7.04
CA ALA A 420 6.55 -8.61 -8.27
C ALA A 420 7.34 -7.30 -8.13
N GLN A 421 7.08 -6.51 -7.08
CA GLN A 421 7.78 -5.25 -6.80
C GLN A 421 8.94 -5.41 -5.80
N MET A 422 9.18 -6.61 -5.27
CA MET A 422 10.26 -6.89 -4.31
C MET A 422 11.62 -7.09 -5.01
N ASN A 423 12.72 -6.81 -4.31
CA ASN A 423 14.07 -6.80 -4.90
C ASN A 423 14.57 -8.18 -5.34
N ASN A 424 14.09 -9.25 -4.71
CA ASN A 424 14.51 -10.62 -5.00
C ASN A 424 13.60 -11.30 -6.03
N ASN A 425 12.86 -10.57 -6.87
CA ASN A 425 11.90 -11.14 -7.81
C ASN A 425 12.57 -12.25 -8.65
N PRO A 426 12.10 -13.52 -8.61
CA PRO A 426 12.59 -14.49 -9.58
C PRO A 426 12.15 -13.96 -10.94
N VAL A 427 13.11 -13.68 -11.82
CA VAL A 427 12.87 -13.01 -13.10
C VAL A 427 11.69 -13.67 -13.81
N SER A 428 10.59 -12.94 -13.99
CA SER A 428 9.47 -13.36 -14.82
C SER A 428 9.88 -13.21 -16.29
N ASN A 429 10.31 -14.31 -16.91
CA ASN A 429 10.62 -14.36 -18.34
C ASN A 429 9.32 -14.46 -19.17
N PRO A 430 9.08 -13.61 -20.19
CA PRO A 430 7.86 -13.62 -20.99
C PRO A 430 7.80 -14.62 -22.16
N GLY A 431 8.46 -15.79 -22.13
CA GLY A 431 8.42 -16.79 -23.21
C GLY A 431 8.16 -18.23 -22.76
N VAL A 432 7.27 -18.96 -23.46
CA VAL A 432 7.22 -20.46 -23.46
C VAL A 432 8.20 -20.98 -24.53
N PRO A 433 8.84 -22.15 -24.37
CA PRO A 433 8.21 -23.44 -24.74
C PRO A 433 8.56 -24.59 -23.77
N VAL A 434 7.62 -25.49 -23.49
CA VAL A 434 7.91 -26.72 -22.72
C VAL A 434 8.72 -27.69 -23.59
N ILE A 435 9.95 -28.00 -23.22
CA ILE A 435 10.74 -29.10 -23.80
C ILE A 435 10.56 -30.34 -22.91
N ALA A 436 10.25 -31.49 -23.53
CA ALA A 436 10.19 -32.77 -22.83
C ALA A 436 11.61 -33.20 -22.44
N GLN A 437 11.82 -33.70 -21.22
CA GLN A 437 13.07 -34.42 -20.93
C GLN A 437 13.20 -35.65 -21.83
N GLU A 438 14.43 -36.06 -22.15
CA GLU A 438 14.70 -37.38 -22.70
C GLU A 438 14.25 -38.47 -21.70
N ASP A 439 13.86 -39.64 -22.22
CA ASP A 439 13.49 -40.77 -21.36
C ASP A 439 14.65 -41.16 -20.43
N ILE A 440 14.34 -41.36 -19.15
CA ILE A 440 15.35 -41.63 -18.12
C ILE A 440 15.33 -43.12 -17.79
N THR A 441 16.50 -43.77 -17.80
CA THR A 441 16.66 -45.15 -17.30
C THR A 441 17.60 -45.17 -16.10
N VAL A 442 17.16 -45.75 -14.98
CA VAL A 442 17.95 -45.88 -13.74
C VAL A 442 17.94 -47.31 -13.26
N THR A 443 19.09 -47.82 -12.81
CA THR A 443 19.20 -49.15 -12.22
C THR A 443 19.26 -49.05 -10.70
N THR A 444 18.45 -49.82 -9.97
CA THR A 444 18.40 -49.82 -8.50
C THR A 444 18.65 -51.21 -7.94
N THR A 445 19.35 -51.30 -6.81
CA THR A 445 19.46 -52.52 -6.02
C THR A 445 18.46 -52.56 -4.87
N SER A 446 17.63 -51.53 -4.71
CA SER A 446 16.64 -51.41 -3.63
C SER A 446 15.26 -51.92 -4.06
N GLN A 447 14.60 -52.69 -3.19
CA GLN A 447 13.20 -53.10 -3.40
C GLN A 447 12.21 -51.93 -3.36
N THR A 448 12.60 -50.77 -2.83
CA THR A 448 11.75 -49.57 -2.74
C THR A 448 11.86 -48.64 -3.95
N GLY A 449 12.67 -48.96 -4.97
CA GLY A 449 12.90 -48.13 -6.15
C GLY A 449 14.22 -47.36 -6.13
N ALA A 450 14.40 -46.38 -7.03
CA ALA A 450 15.56 -45.48 -7.02
C ALA A 450 15.11 -44.01 -6.96
N PRO A 451 15.78 -43.15 -6.18
CA PRO A 451 15.63 -41.71 -6.33
C PRO A 451 16.14 -41.34 -7.72
N VAL A 452 15.25 -40.81 -8.55
CA VAL A 452 15.62 -40.34 -9.89
C VAL A 452 15.76 -38.84 -9.82
N THR A 453 16.97 -38.36 -10.05
CA THR A 453 17.22 -36.94 -10.25
C THR A 453 16.82 -36.60 -11.68
N PHE A 454 15.71 -35.89 -11.84
CA PHE A 454 15.32 -35.30 -13.10
C PHE A 454 15.03 -33.82 -12.83
N SER A 455 15.72 -32.93 -13.52
CA SER A 455 15.27 -31.54 -13.54
C SER A 455 14.13 -31.49 -14.53
N PRO A 456 12.90 -31.06 -14.21
CA PRO A 456 11.99 -30.67 -15.28
C PRO A 456 12.64 -29.49 -16.02
N ALA A 457 13.42 -29.79 -17.07
CA ALA A 457 14.17 -28.79 -17.79
C ALA A 457 13.20 -28.10 -18.76
N VAL A 458 12.53 -27.07 -18.27
CA VAL A 458 12.01 -26.05 -19.17
C VAL A 458 13.25 -25.37 -19.74
N SER A 459 13.52 -25.58 -21.03
CA SER A 459 14.60 -24.89 -21.73
C SER A 459 13.99 -24.04 -22.83
N ASP A 460 14.43 -22.78 -22.83
CA ASP A 460 14.22 -21.78 -23.86
C ASP A 460 15.38 -21.90 -24.85
N ASP A 461 15.10 -22.12 -26.15
CA ASP A 461 16.16 -22.32 -27.15
C ASP A 461 16.88 -21.03 -27.53
N ASP A 462 16.44 -19.87 -27.04
CA ASP A 462 16.93 -18.57 -27.54
C ASP A 462 18.01 -17.92 -26.65
N THR A 463 18.33 -18.44 -25.46
CA THR A 463 19.34 -17.79 -24.57
C THR A 463 20.20 -18.70 -23.68
N GLY A 464 20.02 -20.03 -23.69
CA GLY A 464 20.94 -20.96 -23.02
C GLY A 464 20.98 -20.90 -21.48
N LEU A 465 19.91 -20.46 -20.82
CA LEU A 465 19.76 -20.49 -19.36
C LEU A 465 18.52 -21.30 -18.93
N SER A 466 18.67 -22.17 -17.93
CA SER A 466 17.63 -23.11 -17.46
C SER A 466 17.03 -22.63 -16.14
N LEU A 467 15.74 -22.26 -16.10
CA LEU A 467 14.98 -22.04 -14.86
C LEU A 467 13.49 -22.45 -15.01
N THR A 468 12.93 -22.91 -13.89
CA THR A 468 11.77 -23.83 -13.74
C THR A 468 10.51 -23.19 -13.14
N LEU A 469 10.25 -21.90 -13.34
CA LEU A 469 9.35 -21.21 -12.41
C LEU A 469 7.83 -21.41 -12.62
N ASN A 470 7.37 -22.03 -13.72
CA ASN A 470 5.93 -22.24 -13.98
C ASN A 470 5.60 -23.62 -14.57
N ALA A 471 6.48 -24.61 -14.39
CA ALA A 471 6.27 -25.97 -14.88
C ALA A 471 6.10 -26.95 -13.72
N PHE A 472 5.15 -27.87 -13.86
CA PHE A 472 4.96 -28.98 -12.93
C PHE A 472 4.82 -30.27 -13.74
N CYS A 473 5.28 -31.37 -13.16
CA CYS A 473 5.19 -32.68 -13.77
C CYS A 473 4.32 -33.57 -12.90
N THR A 474 3.46 -34.37 -13.51
CA THR A 474 2.61 -35.34 -12.81
C THR A 474 2.84 -36.74 -13.31
N ILE A 475 2.70 -37.72 -12.43
CA ILE A 475 2.50 -39.12 -12.80
C ILE A 475 1.04 -39.47 -12.55
N ALA A 476 0.45 -40.24 -13.45
CA ALA A 476 -0.93 -40.66 -13.28
C ALA A 476 -1.04 -41.62 -12.08
N ASN A 477 -2.01 -41.35 -11.21
CA ASN A 477 -2.63 -42.33 -10.30
C ASN A 477 -1.69 -43.01 -9.28
N THR A 478 -1.05 -42.27 -8.36
CA THR A 478 -0.14 -42.90 -7.37
C THR A 478 -0.33 -42.53 -5.90
N VAL A 479 -1.15 -41.53 -5.54
CA VAL A 479 -1.43 -41.22 -4.12
C VAL A 479 -2.91 -41.47 -3.83
N PRO A 480 -3.24 -42.43 -2.94
CA PRO A 480 -4.57 -42.52 -2.36
C PRO A 480 -4.82 -41.27 -1.53
N ASP A 481 -5.93 -40.61 -1.79
CA ASP A 481 -6.51 -39.65 -0.87
C ASP A 481 -6.72 -40.34 0.49
N PRO A 482 -6.05 -39.88 1.57
CA PRO A 482 -6.15 -40.52 2.88
C PRO A 482 -7.55 -40.40 3.51
N TYR A 483 -8.43 -39.57 2.95
CA TYR A 483 -9.79 -39.34 3.41
C TYR A 483 -10.83 -39.96 2.48
N SER A 484 -10.70 -39.81 1.15
CA SER A 484 -11.71 -40.30 0.18
C SER A 484 -11.38 -41.64 -0.51
N GLY A 485 -10.13 -42.12 -0.44
CA GLY A 485 -9.68 -43.32 -1.15
C GLY A 485 -9.58 -43.17 -2.68
N LEU A 486 -9.85 -41.98 -3.23
CA LEU A 486 -9.65 -41.66 -4.65
C LEU A 486 -8.16 -41.53 -4.98
N ILE A 487 -7.78 -41.84 -6.22
CA ILE A 487 -6.38 -41.77 -6.68
C ILE A 487 -6.20 -40.54 -7.56
N PHE A 488 -5.32 -39.62 -7.15
CA PHE A 488 -5.00 -38.40 -7.91
C PHE A 488 -3.63 -38.49 -8.61
N PRO A 489 -3.40 -37.72 -9.69
CA PRO A 489 -2.07 -37.57 -10.27
C PRO A 489 -1.11 -37.00 -9.22
N THR A 490 0.05 -37.62 -9.07
CA THR A 490 1.08 -37.16 -8.12
C THR A 490 2.01 -36.19 -8.81
N VAL A 491 2.15 -34.99 -8.25
CA VAL A 491 3.19 -34.06 -8.70
C VAL A 491 4.55 -34.66 -8.35
N VAL A 492 5.43 -34.73 -9.35
CA VAL A 492 6.79 -35.26 -9.20
C VAL A 492 7.79 -34.13 -9.44
N THR A 493 8.78 -34.06 -8.55
CA THR A 493 9.88 -33.09 -8.61
C THR A 493 11.22 -33.82 -8.64
N SER A 494 12.31 -33.10 -8.93
CA SER A 494 13.66 -33.68 -8.92
C SER A 494 13.97 -34.33 -7.57
N GLY A 495 14.42 -35.59 -7.59
CA GLY A 495 14.66 -36.38 -6.37
C GLY A 495 13.49 -37.24 -5.93
N TYR A 496 12.36 -37.22 -6.67
CA TYR A 496 11.28 -38.18 -6.47
C TYR A 496 11.78 -39.62 -6.68
N THR A 497 11.35 -40.53 -5.81
CA THR A 497 11.71 -41.95 -5.89
C THR A 497 10.68 -42.70 -6.71
N PHE A 498 11.12 -43.30 -7.83
CA PHE A 498 10.26 -44.08 -8.71
C PHE A 498 10.40 -45.56 -8.39
N SER A 499 9.27 -46.26 -8.34
CA SER A 499 9.21 -47.71 -8.24
C SER A 499 9.82 -48.39 -9.47
N ILE A 500 10.33 -49.61 -9.29
CA ILE A 500 10.77 -50.47 -10.39
C ILE A 500 9.64 -50.61 -11.42
N GLY A 501 9.94 -50.39 -12.70
CA GLY A 501 8.95 -50.38 -13.76
C GLY A 501 9.13 -49.18 -14.69
N THR A 502 8.09 -48.88 -15.46
CA THR A 502 8.05 -47.75 -16.41
C THR A 502 6.93 -46.81 -16.00
N THR A 503 7.27 -45.55 -15.75
CA THR A 503 6.33 -44.51 -15.32
C THR A 503 6.32 -43.37 -16.34
N ILE A 504 5.13 -42.99 -16.82
CA ILE A 504 4.97 -41.83 -17.69
C ILE A 504 4.81 -40.58 -16.83
N VAL A 505 5.66 -39.58 -17.09
CA VAL A 505 5.64 -38.27 -16.45
C VAL A 505 5.11 -37.24 -17.44
N THR A 506 4.08 -36.48 -17.06
CA THR A 506 3.46 -35.43 -17.87
C THR A 506 3.79 -34.06 -17.29
N CYS A 507 4.54 -33.24 -18.01
CA CYS A 507 4.88 -31.89 -17.60
C CYS A 507 4.03 -30.85 -18.33
N THR A 508 3.50 -29.90 -17.57
CA THR A 508 2.73 -28.76 -18.10
C THR A 508 3.32 -27.46 -17.58
N ALA A 509 3.35 -26.43 -18.42
CA ALA A 509 3.75 -25.08 -18.01
C ALA A 509 2.88 -23.99 -18.64
N THR A 510 2.83 -22.83 -18.00
CA THR A 510 2.07 -21.66 -18.44
C THR A 510 2.96 -20.41 -18.52
N ASP A 511 2.94 -19.66 -19.62
CA ASP A 511 3.67 -18.37 -19.72
C ASP A 511 2.97 -17.23 -18.99
N THR A 512 3.66 -16.09 -18.89
CA THR A 512 3.13 -14.83 -18.36
C THR A 512 1.96 -14.25 -19.19
N GLY A 513 1.71 -14.77 -20.38
CA GLY A 513 0.58 -14.44 -21.24
C GLY A 513 -0.61 -15.40 -21.11
N GLY A 514 -0.55 -16.40 -20.22
CA GLY A 514 -1.60 -17.39 -20.01
C GLY A 514 -1.64 -18.55 -21.02
N ARG A 515 -0.62 -18.72 -21.87
CA ARG A 515 -0.54 -19.85 -22.82
C ARG A 515 0.00 -21.09 -22.12
N ILE A 516 -0.63 -22.23 -22.36
CA ILE A 516 -0.30 -23.52 -21.73
C ILE A 516 0.40 -24.43 -22.74
N GLY A 517 1.50 -25.07 -22.33
CA GLY A 517 2.17 -26.15 -23.06
C GLY A 517 2.26 -27.42 -22.23
N THR A 518 2.11 -28.60 -22.86
CA THR A 518 2.18 -29.91 -22.21
C THR A 518 3.06 -30.88 -23.00
N LYS A 519 3.89 -31.66 -22.31
CA LYS A 519 4.77 -32.70 -22.86
C LYS A 519 4.87 -33.91 -21.91
N THR A 520 5.26 -35.06 -22.42
CA THR A 520 5.45 -36.29 -21.64
C THR A 520 6.84 -36.88 -21.84
N PHE A 521 7.40 -37.51 -20.82
CA PHE A 521 8.60 -38.35 -20.90
C PHE A 521 8.44 -39.59 -20.00
N THR A 522 9.33 -40.57 -20.16
CA THR A 522 9.26 -41.86 -19.46
C THR A 522 10.41 -42.02 -18.46
N VAL A 523 10.12 -42.53 -17.26
CA VAL A 523 11.11 -42.97 -16.29
C VAL A 523 11.05 -44.50 -16.18
N LYS A 524 12.15 -45.17 -16.55
CA LYS A 524 12.30 -46.63 -16.45
C LYS A 524 13.27 -46.98 -15.33
N VAL A 525 12.79 -47.57 -14.26
CA VAL A 525 13.62 -48.11 -13.17
C VAL A 525 13.76 -49.61 -13.34
N THR A 526 14.98 -50.11 -13.52
CA THR A 526 15.29 -51.54 -13.64
C THR A 526 16.05 -52.06 -12.42
N ASN A 527 15.94 -53.36 -12.15
CA ASN A 527 16.83 -54.06 -11.24
C ASN A 527 18.16 -54.42 -11.90
#